data_AF-A0A949V300-F1
#
_entry.id   AF-A0A949V300-F1
#
_cell.length_a   1.000
_cell.length_b   1.000
_cell.length_c   1.000
_cell.angle_alpha   90.00
_cell.angle_beta   90.00
_cell.angle_gamma   90.00
#
_symmetry.space_group_name_H-M   'P 1'
#
loop_
_entity.id
_entity.type
_entity.pdbx_description
1 polymer ?
#
loop_
_entity_poly.entity_id
_entity_poly.type
_entity_poly.pdbx_seq_one_letter_code
_entity_poly.pdbx_strand_id
1 'polypeptide(L)'
;MSIIAQVRSKRESLAQTFREYPRLRSLIVEDLYPDDVHFIYELLQNAEDVGATYAKFTLSEHTLTFEHDGTPFDADNLFGITNIGDGTKARDLDKIGQFGVGFKAVFAYTDTPHIWSPTFSFKICDLVLPYEIPSSPALGKLTRFDFPFNNLKKPPAAAHAEIARGLSDLSETSLLFLVDLQSISWSVSSADPVELKRIKHSEHHVETLRIVNGQVVATSHFLVFDEVVSGLQKQRVAVAFQLSLLPNVEAFDSKQPLAKQA
;
A
#
# COMPACT_ATOMS: atom_id res chain seq x y z
N MET A 1 -11.92 4.51 29.19
CA MET A 1 -12.00 5.24 27.90
C MET A 1 -11.14 4.47 26.89
N SER A 2 -11.69 4.05 25.74
CA SER A 2 -10.94 3.26 24.74
C SER A 2 -9.76 4.05 24.19
N ILE A 3 -8.74 3.36 23.67
CA ILE A 3 -7.56 4.02 23.05
C ILE A 3 -8.01 4.91 21.89
N ILE A 4 -8.96 4.46 21.07
CA ILE A 4 -9.57 5.26 19.99
C ILE A 4 -10.17 6.56 20.53
N ALA A 5 -10.93 6.51 21.62
CA ALA A 5 -11.50 7.72 22.23
C ALA A 5 -10.43 8.67 22.78
N GLN A 6 -9.32 8.14 23.33
CA GLN A 6 -8.18 8.95 23.78
C GLN A 6 -7.46 9.62 22.60
N VAL A 7 -7.23 8.88 21.51
CA VAL A 7 -6.63 9.41 20.27
C VAL A 7 -7.52 10.52 19.71
N ARG A 8 -8.83 10.26 19.58
CA ARG A 8 -9.81 11.25 19.10
C ARG A 8 -9.76 12.54 19.90
N SER A 9 -9.83 12.44 21.23
CA SER A 9 -9.77 13.62 22.12
C SER A 9 -8.50 14.46 21.92
N LYS A 10 -7.35 13.84 21.58
CA LYS A 10 -6.11 14.57 21.27
C LYS A 10 -6.14 15.24 19.89
N ARG A 11 -6.99 14.77 18.97
CA ARG A 11 -7.10 15.27 17.59
C ARG A 11 -8.22 16.30 17.40
N GLU A 12 -9.09 16.50 18.39
CA GLU A 12 -10.23 17.43 18.30
C GLU A 12 -9.83 18.86 17.91
N SER A 13 -8.77 19.41 18.53
CA SER A 13 -8.28 20.77 18.23
C SER A 13 -7.73 20.89 16.80
N LEU A 14 -7.04 19.85 16.32
CA LEU A 14 -6.53 19.80 14.96
C LEU A 14 -7.67 19.69 13.94
N ALA A 15 -8.67 18.84 14.22
CA ALA A 15 -9.86 18.73 13.38
C ALA A 15 -10.66 20.05 13.32
N GLN A 16 -10.78 20.75 14.46
CA GLN A 16 -11.38 22.08 14.50
C GLN A 16 -10.63 23.06 13.60
N THR A 17 -9.29 23.05 13.64
CA THR A 17 -8.46 23.87 12.75
C THR A 17 -8.75 23.60 11.28
N PHE A 18 -8.90 22.33 10.86
CA PHE A 18 -9.25 22.01 9.46
C PHE A 18 -10.65 22.47 9.05
N ARG A 19 -11.60 22.51 9.98
CA ARG A 19 -12.95 23.05 9.73
C ARG A 19 -12.92 24.58 9.61
N GLU A 20 -12.13 25.24 10.45
CA GLU A 20 -11.97 26.71 10.44
C GLU A 20 -11.16 27.23 9.25
N TYR A 21 -10.19 26.43 8.77
CA TYR A 21 -9.32 26.80 7.65
C TYR A 21 -9.39 25.77 6.51
N PRO A 22 -10.45 25.76 5.69
CA PRO A 22 -10.63 24.80 4.60
C PRO A 22 -9.46 24.76 3.59
N ARG A 23 -8.72 25.87 3.43
CA ARG A 23 -7.53 25.90 2.57
C ARG A 23 -6.39 25.03 3.09
N LEU A 24 -6.23 24.86 4.40
CA LEU A 24 -5.24 23.93 4.96
C LEU A 24 -5.60 22.49 4.64
N ARG A 25 -6.89 22.14 4.69
CA ARG A 25 -7.39 20.83 4.25
C ARG A 25 -7.10 20.59 2.77
N SER A 26 -7.42 21.55 1.90
CA SER A 26 -7.11 21.45 0.47
C SER A 26 -5.61 21.30 0.22
N LEU A 27 -4.76 22.06 0.91
CA LEU A 27 -3.30 21.93 0.76
C LEU A 27 -2.82 20.49 1.03
N ILE A 28 -3.32 19.85 2.09
CA ILE A 28 -2.90 18.50 2.48
C ILE A 28 -3.43 17.42 1.53
N VAL A 29 -4.67 17.56 1.06
CA VAL A 29 -5.36 16.53 0.28
C VAL A 29 -5.11 16.68 -1.22
N GLU A 30 -5.08 17.91 -1.72
CA GLU A 30 -5.10 18.25 -3.16
C GLU A 30 -3.72 18.72 -3.62
N ASP A 31 -3.04 19.61 -2.88
CA ASP A 31 -1.80 20.25 -3.36
C ASP A 31 -0.53 19.43 -3.08
N LEU A 32 -0.50 18.60 -2.02
CA LEU A 32 0.65 17.74 -1.70
C LEU A 32 0.72 16.47 -2.55
N TYR A 33 -0.40 16.06 -3.16
CA TYR A 33 -0.50 14.83 -3.95
C TYR A 33 -1.25 15.10 -5.26
N PRO A 34 -0.63 15.81 -6.22
CA PRO A 34 -1.23 16.07 -7.52
C PRO A 34 -1.30 14.80 -8.40
N ASP A 35 -0.62 13.72 -8.00
CA ASP A 35 -0.56 12.47 -8.76
C ASP A 35 -1.56 11.45 -8.17
N ASP A 36 -2.66 11.28 -8.90
CA ASP A 36 -3.90 10.61 -8.45
C ASP A 36 -3.73 9.14 -8.00
N VAL A 37 -2.62 8.50 -8.32
CA VAL A 37 -2.40 7.05 -8.09
C VAL A 37 -1.26 6.74 -7.11
N HIS A 38 -0.57 7.76 -6.61
CA HIS A 38 0.55 7.57 -5.69
C HIS A 38 0.14 6.88 -4.38
N PHE A 39 -1.10 7.09 -3.93
CA PHE A 39 -1.61 6.47 -2.71
C PHE A 39 -1.66 4.93 -2.77
N ILE A 40 -1.72 4.33 -3.96
CA ILE A 40 -1.67 2.87 -4.14
C ILE A 40 -0.33 2.34 -3.64
N TYR A 41 0.77 2.99 -4.03
CA TYR A 41 2.12 2.64 -3.58
C TYR A 41 2.30 2.92 -2.08
N GLU A 42 1.71 3.99 -1.55
CA GLU A 42 1.70 4.27 -0.11
C GLU A 42 0.99 3.16 0.69
N LEU A 43 -0.13 2.64 0.20
CA LEU A 43 -0.82 1.51 0.83
C LEU A 43 0.02 0.22 0.80
N LEU A 44 0.70 -0.04 -0.32
CA LEU A 44 1.63 -1.16 -0.44
C LEU A 44 2.82 -1.02 0.51
N GLN A 45 3.41 0.19 0.61
CA GLN A 45 4.49 0.47 1.56
C GLN A 45 4.02 0.33 3.01
N ASN A 46 2.80 0.76 3.34
CA ASN A 46 2.25 0.56 4.69
C ASN A 46 2.10 -0.93 5.04
N ALA A 47 1.73 -1.77 4.07
CA ALA A 47 1.66 -3.21 4.25
C ALA A 47 3.06 -3.83 4.40
N GLU A 48 4.02 -3.41 3.57
CA GLU A 48 5.44 -3.79 3.67
C GLU A 48 6.03 -3.43 5.04
N ASP A 49 5.77 -2.22 5.54
CA ASP A 49 6.30 -1.71 6.83
C ASP A 49 5.89 -2.56 8.04
N VAL A 50 4.79 -3.33 7.93
CA VAL A 50 4.27 -4.22 8.96
C VAL A 50 4.49 -5.71 8.63
N GLY A 51 5.33 -6.00 7.63
CA GLY A 51 5.74 -7.34 7.25
C GLY A 51 4.66 -8.15 6.55
N ALA A 52 3.80 -7.50 5.76
CA ALA A 52 2.84 -8.22 4.92
C ALA A 52 3.56 -9.01 3.83
N THR A 53 3.11 -10.24 3.58
CA THR A 53 3.57 -11.05 2.44
C THR A 53 2.60 -10.99 1.27
N TYR A 54 1.35 -10.59 1.55
CA TYR A 54 0.27 -10.52 0.60
C TYR A 54 -0.52 -9.21 0.74
N ALA A 55 -0.84 -8.61 -0.41
CA ALA A 55 -1.72 -7.45 -0.50
C ALA A 55 -2.76 -7.63 -1.62
N LYS A 56 -3.98 -7.13 -1.40
CA LYS A 56 -5.08 -7.24 -2.35
C LYS A 56 -5.85 -5.93 -2.47
N PHE A 57 -6.12 -5.52 -3.71
CA PHE A 57 -7.08 -4.47 -4.03
C PHE A 57 -8.35 -5.07 -4.63
N THR A 58 -9.52 -4.60 -4.19
CA THR A 58 -10.80 -4.91 -4.84
C THR A 58 -11.49 -3.58 -5.15
N LEU A 59 -11.58 -3.23 -6.42
CA LEU A 59 -12.21 -2.00 -6.89
C LEU A 59 -13.62 -2.29 -7.40
N SER A 60 -14.61 -1.70 -6.72
CA SER A 60 -16.02 -1.68 -7.12
C SER A 60 -16.43 -0.27 -7.56
N GLU A 61 -17.62 -0.12 -8.15
CA GLU A 61 -18.14 1.19 -8.61
C GLU A 61 -18.20 2.27 -7.51
N HIS A 62 -18.22 1.87 -6.24
CA HIS A 62 -18.45 2.79 -5.11
C HIS A 62 -17.39 2.72 -4.02
N THR A 63 -16.47 1.75 -4.06
CA THR A 63 -15.50 1.53 -2.99
C THR A 63 -14.23 0.90 -3.56
N LEU A 64 -13.08 1.39 -3.11
CA LEU A 64 -11.82 0.66 -3.16
C LEU A 64 -11.60 -0.06 -1.81
N THR A 65 -11.43 -1.36 -1.85
CA THR A 65 -11.03 -2.18 -0.69
C THR A 65 -9.57 -2.58 -0.83
N PHE A 66 -8.79 -2.40 0.22
CA PHE A 66 -7.40 -2.86 0.31
C PHE A 66 -7.24 -3.80 1.51
N GLU A 67 -6.65 -4.97 1.30
CA GLU A 67 -6.44 -5.98 2.35
C GLU A 67 -4.99 -6.44 2.37
N HIS A 68 -4.44 -6.68 3.55
CA HIS A 68 -3.11 -7.29 3.70
C HIS A 68 -3.04 -8.20 4.93
N ASP A 69 -2.03 -9.08 4.94
CA ASP A 69 -1.80 -10.10 5.98
C ASP A 69 -0.73 -9.72 7.01
N GLY A 70 -0.17 -8.51 6.90
CA GLY A 70 0.82 -7.99 7.83
C GLY A 70 0.32 -7.83 9.27
N THR A 71 1.22 -7.42 10.16
CA THR A 71 0.96 -7.33 11.60
C THR A 71 -0.27 -6.46 11.90
N PRO A 72 -1.18 -6.90 12.81
CA PRO A 72 -2.34 -6.11 13.21
C PRO A 72 -1.98 -4.74 13.75
N PHE A 73 -2.88 -3.78 13.61
CA PHE A 73 -2.70 -2.41 14.11
C PHE A 73 -2.40 -2.41 15.61
N ASP A 74 -1.34 -1.74 16.01
CA ASP A 74 -1.13 -1.38 17.41
C ASP A 74 -1.57 0.06 17.70
N ALA A 75 -1.37 0.49 18.95
CA ALA A 75 -1.70 1.85 19.34
C ALA A 75 -0.86 2.89 18.56
N ASP A 76 0.40 2.59 18.28
CA ASP A 76 1.31 3.50 17.57
C ASP A 76 0.90 3.67 16.10
N ASN A 77 0.43 2.59 15.45
CA ASN A 77 -0.16 2.64 14.13
C ASN A 77 -1.42 3.51 14.11
N LEU A 78 -2.30 3.36 15.10
CA LEU A 78 -3.50 4.18 15.26
C LEU A 78 -3.15 5.68 15.47
N PHE A 79 -2.15 5.97 16.31
CA PHE A 79 -1.67 7.33 16.50
C PHE A 79 -1.05 7.91 15.22
N GLY A 80 -0.26 7.11 14.50
CA GLY A 80 0.43 7.49 13.27
C GLY A 80 -0.54 7.80 12.13
N ILE A 81 -1.47 6.89 11.84
CA ILE A 81 -2.41 7.04 10.71
C ILE A 81 -3.40 8.20 10.90
N THR A 82 -3.67 8.59 12.16
CA THR A 82 -4.53 9.72 12.52
C THR A 82 -3.76 11.04 12.69
N ASN A 83 -2.43 11.04 12.58
CA ASN A 83 -1.64 12.27 12.69
C ASN A 83 -1.49 13.01 11.35
N ILE A 84 -1.12 14.29 11.43
CA ILE A 84 -0.66 15.10 10.30
C ILE A 84 0.51 15.95 10.79
N GLY A 85 1.64 15.93 10.08
CA GLY A 85 2.77 16.84 10.32
C GLY A 85 3.72 16.43 11.44
N ASP A 86 3.27 15.69 12.45
CA ASP A 86 4.14 15.04 13.44
C ASP A 86 4.22 13.55 13.15
N GLY A 87 5.21 13.10 12.38
CA GLY A 87 5.50 11.68 12.32
C GLY A 87 5.68 11.14 13.74
N THR A 88 5.02 10.04 14.11
CA THR A 88 5.34 9.26 15.33
C THR A 88 6.80 8.79 15.37
N LYS A 89 7.55 9.08 14.31
CA LYS A 89 8.96 8.78 14.07
C LYS A 89 9.84 10.04 14.08
N ALA A 90 9.55 11.07 14.88
CA ALA A 90 10.46 12.22 15.05
C ALA A 90 11.87 11.84 15.55
N ARG A 91 12.05 10.61 16.08
CA ARG A 91 13.35 10.02 16.43
C ARG A 91 14.03 9.24 15.30
N ASP A 92 13.36 9.05 14.17
CA ASP A 92 13.82 8.28 13.02
C ASP A 92 13.73 9.17 11.77
N LEU A 93 14.74 10.05 11.62
CA LEU A 93 14.86 10.98 10.49
C LEU A 93 14.99 10.28 9.12
N ASP A 94 15.13 8.96 9.10
CA ASP A 94 15.52 8.15 7.95
C ASP A 94 14.44 7.19 7.43
N LYS A 95 13.20 7.21 7.96
CA LYS A 95 12.08 6.46 7.35
C LYS A 95 11.37 7.34 6.32
N ILE A 96 11.38 6.91 5.06
CA ILE A 96 10.51 7.44 4.00
C ILE A 96 9.04 7.28 4.47
N GLY A 97 8.22 8.33 4.34
CA GLY A 97 6.88 8.42 4.98
C GLY A 97 6.78 9.38 6.17
N GLN A 98 7.74 10.31 6.28
CA GLN A 98 8.03 11.14 7.47
C GLN A 98 6.90 12.06 7.98
N PHE A 99 5.82 12.24 7.23
CA PHE A 99 4.81 13.27 7.54
C PHE A 99 3.41 12.73 7.90
N GLY A 100 3.19 11.40 7.83
CA GLY A 100 1.84 10.85 7.99
C GLY A 100 0.84 11.37 6.95
N VAL A 101 1.32 12.05 5.89
CA VAL A 101 0.52 12.62 4.81
C VAL A 101 0.30 11.66 3.65
N GLY A 102 1.12 10.61 3.47
CA GLY A 102 0.97 9.64 2.38
C GLY A 102 -0.39 8.95 2.40
N PHE A 103 -0.82 8.49 3.58
CA PHE A 103 -2.17 7.96 3.77
C PHE A 103 -3.25 9.02 3.52
N LYS A 104 -2.98 10.33 3.70
CA LYS A 104 -4.01 11.36 3.54
C LYS A 104 -4.44 11.58 2.09
N ALA A 105 -3.65 11.11 1.11
CA ALA A 105 -4.04 11.10 -0.29
C ALA A 105 -5.35 10.32 -0.54
N VAL A 106 -5.70 9.33 0.30
CA VAL A 106 -6.98 8.61 0.18
C VAL A 106 -8.20 9.54 0.37
N PHE A 107 -8.03 10.68 1.04
CA PHE A 107 -9.11 11.64 1.25
C PHE A 107 -9.51 12.40 -0.02
N ALA A 108 -8.74 12.29 -1.10
CA ALA A 108 -9.18 12.74 -2.42
C ALA A 108 -10.35 11.89 -2.96
N TYR A 109 -10.51 10.66 -2.44
CA TYR A 109 -11.53 9.68 -2.86
C TYR A 109 -12.62 9.46 -1.82
N THR A 110 -12.27 9.54 -0.53
CA THR A 110 -13.20 9.25 0.57
C THR A 110 -13.16 10.31 1.66
N ASP A 111 -14.31 10.64 2.25
CA ASP A 111 -14.38 11.43 3.48
C ASP A 111 -14.27 10.56 4.75
N THR A 112 -14.48 9.24 4.62
CA THR A 112 -14.55 8.32 5.75
C THR A 112 -13.88 6.97 5.44
N PRO A 113 -12.55 6.90 5.37
CA PRO A 113 -11.87 5.61 5.29
C PRO A 113 -12.23 4.75 6.51
N HIS A 114 -12.57 3.49 6.26
CA HIS A 114 -12.87 2.50 7.28
C HIS A 114 -11.73 1.50 7.38
N ILE A 115 -11.29 1.18 8.60
CA ILE A 115 -10.17 0.30 8.87
C ILE A 115 -10.64 -0.77 9.85
N TRP A 116 -10.42 -2.04 9.48
CA TRP A 116 -10.58 -3.19 10.36
C TRP A 116 -9.27 -3.94 10.45
N SER A 117 -8.81 -4.14 11.67
CA SER A 117 -7.69 -5.01 12.00
C SER A 117 -8.13 -5.88 13.19
N PRO A 118 -7.49 -7.03 13.45
CA PRO A 118 -7.86 -7.90 14.57
C PRO A 118 -7.92 -7.20 15.95
N THR A 119 -7.17 -6.12 16.11
CA THR A 119 -7.02 -5.35 17.36
C THR A 119 -7.89 -4.08 17.43
N PHE A 120 -8.06 -3.38 16.31
CA PHE A 120 -8.81 -2.12 16.24
C PHE A 120 -9.71 -2.09 15.01
N SER A 121 -10.92 -1.58 15.19
CA SER A 121 -11.85 -1.30 14.09
C SER A 121 -12.36 0.13 14.24
N PHE A 122 -12.05 0.99 13.26
CA PHE A 122 -12.40 2.40 13.31
C PHE A 122 -12.55 3.00 11.92
N LYS A 123 -13.28 4.11 11.84
CA LYS A 123 -13.27 5.00 10.69
C LYS A 123 -12.59 6.31 11.04
N ILE A 124 -11.99 6.98 10.07
CA ILE A 124 -11.43 8.32 10.28
C ILE A 124 -12.36 9.34 9.63
N CYS A 125 -12.77 10.36 10.36
CA CYS A 125 -13.50 11.52 9.84
C CYS A 125 -12.65 12.77 9.97
N ASP A 126 -12.97 13.83 9.22
CA ASP A 126 -12.27 15.13 9.30
C ASP A 126 -10.75 15.00 9.25
N LEU A 127 -10.26 14.10 8.38
CA LEU A 127 -8.86 13.71 8.19
C LEU A 127 -8.16 13.01 9.36
N VAL A 128 -8.55 13.29 10.61
CA VAL A 128 -7.76 12.92 11.81
C VAL A 128 -8.57 12.34 12.96
N LEU A 129 -9.90 12.34 12.91
CA LEU A 129 -10.75 11.89 14.03
C LEU A 129 -11.14 10.41 13.89
N PRO A 130 -10.56 9.49 14.70
CA PRO A 130 -10.99 8.10 14.68
C PRO A 130 -12.29 7.90 15.46
N TYR A 131 -13.22 7.13 14.89
CA TYR A 131 -14.45 6.67 15.52
C TYR A 131 -14.50 5.16 15.47
N GLU A 132 -14.73 4.52 16.61
CA GLU A 132 -14.86 3.08 16.71
C GLU A 132 -16.05 2.58 15.87
N ILE A 133 -15.85 1.48 15.16
CA ILE A 133 -16.88 0.79 14.37
C ILE A 133 -16.92 -0.68 14.79
N PRO A 134 -18.02 -1.41 14.53
CA PRO A 134 -18.08 -2.84 14.85
C PRO A 134 -16.93 -3.61 14.21
N SER A 135 -16.33 -4.52 14.97
CA SER A 135 -15.32 -5.46 14.47
C SER A 135 -15.89 -6.34 13.36
N SER A 136 -15.03 -6.82 12.47
CA SER A 136 -15.42 -7.77 11.42
C SER A 136 -14.70 -9.11 11.60
N PRO A 137 -15.26 -10.06 12.39
CA PRO A 137 -14.64 -11.36 12.63
C PRO A 137 -14.39 -12.18 11.36
N ALA A 138 -15.17 -11.91 10.30
CA ALA A 138 -15.04 -12.59 9.01
C ALA A 138 -13.69 -12.33 8.32
N LEU A 139 -12.96 -11.27 8.69
CA LEU A 139 -11.63 -10.97 8.16
C LEU A 139 -10.52 -11.85 8.76
N GLY A 140 -10.81 -12.57 9.85
CA GLY A 140 -9.83 -13.42 10.53
C GLY A 140 -8.62 -12.61 11.01
N LYS A 141 -7.47 -12.78 10.36
CA LYS A 141 -6.21 -12.10 10.69
C LYS A 141 -5.88 -10.92 9.79
N LEU A 142 -6.65 -10.71 8.72
CA LEU A 142 -6.36 -9.66 7.74
C LEU A 142 -6.66 -8.28 8.32
N THR A 143 -5.86 -7.31 7.87
CA THR A 143 -6.22 -5.90 8.01
C THR A 143 -6.87 -5.45 6.70
N ARG A 144 -8.02 -4.79 6.78
CA ARG A 144 -8.80 -4.26 5.66
C ARG A 144 -8.97 -2.76 5.80
N PHE A 145 -8.81 -2.06 4.69
CA PHE A 145 -9.20 -0.67 4.49
C PHE A 145 -10.30 -0.63 3.44
N ASP A 146 -11.42 0.02 3.74
CA ASP A 146 -12.42 0.39 2.74
C ASP A 146 -12.43 1.90 2.55
N PHE A 147 -12.33 2.34 1.30
CA PHE A 147 -12.38 3.72 0.87
C PHE A 147 -13.67 3.94 0.07
N PRO A 148 -14.81 4.22 0.73
CA PRO A 148 -16.05 4.52 0.03
C PRO A 148 -15.91 5.84 -0.74
N PHE A 149 -16.36 5.88 -2.00
CA PHE A 149 -16.32 7.05 -2.88
C PHE A 149 -17.39 8.07 -2.50
N ASN A 150 -17.26 8.65 -1.31
CA ASN A 150 -18.20 9.59 -0.73
C ASN A 150 -17.68 11.02 -0.63
N ASN A 151 -16.50 11.32 -1.18
CA ASN A 151 -16.03 12.70 -1.31
C ASN A 151 -16.85 13.43 -2.39
N LEU A 152 -17.63 14.44 -1.96
CA LEU A 152 -18.51 15.21 -2.86
C LEU A 152 -17.78 15.96 -3.98
N LYS A 153 -16.47 16.21 -3.86
CA LYS A 153 -15.66 16.86 -4.89
C LYS A 153 -15.22 15.90 -6.00
N LYS A 154 -15.25 14.58 -5.78
CA LYS A 154 -14.80 13.57 -6.74
C LYS A 154 -15.91 12.54 -6.98
N PRO A 155 -16.65 12.61 -8.10
CA PRO A 155 -17.72 11.66 -8.41
C PRO A 155 -17.23 10.20 -8.41
N PRO A 156 -18.04 9.22 -7.97
CA PRO A 156 -17.64 7.82 -7.89
C PRO A 156 -17.09 7.23 -9.20
N ALA A 157 -17.68 7.59 -10.33
CA ALA A 157 -17.21 7.13 -11.64
C ALA A 157 -15.82 7.68 -12.00
N ALA A 158 -15.51 8.92 -11.61
CA ALA A 158 -14.19 9.51 -11.82
C ALA A 158 -13.16 8.86 -10.89
N ALA A 159 -13.51 8.70 -9.61
CA ALA A 159 -12.70 7.96 -8.64
C ALA A 159 -12.36 6.55 -9.13
N HIS A 160 -13.38 5.80 -9.58
CA HIS A 160 -13.21 4.46 -10.14
C HIS A 160 -12.26 4.45 -11.33
N ALA A 161 -12.47 5.33 -12.32
CA ALA A 161 -11.65 5.38 -13.53
C ALA A 161 -10.18 5.71 -13.23
N GLU A 162 -9.92 6.66 -12.34
CA GLU A 162 -8.56 7.02 -11.92
C GLU A 162 -7.85 5.86 -11.21
N ILE A 163 -8.51 5.21 -10.26
CA ILE A 163 -7.94 4.10 -9.50
C ILE A 163 -7.75 2.88 -10.40
N ALA A 164 -8.70 2.59 -11.30
CA ALA A 164 -8.58 1.50 -12.26
C ALA A 164 -7.34 1.66 -13.16
N ARG A 165 -7.08 2.88 -13.63
CA ARG A 165 -5.87 3.22 -14.37
C ARG A 165 -4.61 3.04 -13.52
N GLY A 166 -4.63 3.53 -12.28
CA GLY A 166 -3.50 3.34 -11.35
C GLY A 166 -3.15 1.88 -11.10
N LEU A 167 -4.17 1.03 -10.91
CA LEU A 167 -3.97 -0.41 -10.75
C LEU A 167 -3.48 -1.07 -12.05
N SER A 168 -3.95 -0.65 -13.23
CA SER A 168 -3.45 -1.20 -14.50
C SER A 168 -1.99 -0.85 -14.77
N ASP A 169 -1.56 0.32 -14.30
CA ASP A 169 -0.20 0.84 -14.46
C ASP A 169 0.81 0.19 -13.50
N LEU A 170 0.36 -0.67 -12.56
CA LEU A 170 1.26 -1.45 -11.71
C LEU A 170 2.12 -2.40 -12.54
N SER A 171 3.41 -2.07 -12.63
CA SER A 171 4.44 -2.88 -13.28
C SER A 171 4.73 -4.16 -12.48
N GLU A 172 5.10 -5.24 -13.17
CA GLU A 172 5.68 -6.44 -12.56
C GLU A 172 6.93 -6.15 -11.70
N THR A 173 7.64 -5.06 -11.97
CA THR A 173 8.80 -4.64 -11.17
C THR A 173 8.41 -3.97 -9.85
N SER A 174 7.12 -3.71 -9.59
CA SER A 174 6.66 -3.07 -8.34
C SER A 174 7.01 -3.88 -7.09
N LEU A 175 7.16 -5.20 -7.23
CA LEU A 175 7.58 -6.11 -6.16
C LEU A 175 9.11 -6.27 -6.06
N LEU A 176 9.87 -5.84 -7.07
CA LEU A 176 11.25 -6.30 -7.28
C LEU A 176 12.18 -6.01 -6.08
N PHE A 177 12.03 -4.82 -5.50
CA PHE A 177 12.85 -4.33 -4.39
C PHE A 177 12.15 -4.36 -3.03
N LEU A 178 10.95 -4.96 -2.96
CA LEU A 178 10.29 -5.19 -1.69
C LEU A 178 10.93 -6.37 -0.97
N VAL A 179 11.00 -6.27 0.36
CA VAL A 179 11.62 -7.24 1.24
C VAL A 179 10.62 -8.36 1.55
N ASP A 180 9.44 -7.98 2.05
CA ASP A 180 8.46 -8.90 2.63
C ASP A 180 7.30 -9.23 1.68
N LEU A 181 6.76 -8.25 0.95
CA LEU A 181 5.67 -8.48 0.00
C LEU A 181 6.09 -9.42 -1.14
N GLN A 182 5.35 -10.52 -1.27
CA GLN A 182 5.57 -11.56 -2.27
C GLN A 182 4.45 -11.62 -3.31
N SER A 183 3.25 -11.17 -2.97
CA SER A 183 2.13 -11.12 -3.91
C SER A 183 1.30 -9.85 -3.73
N ILE A 184 0.98 -9.22 -4.86
CA ILE A 184 0.01 -8.14 -4.96
C ILE A 184 -1.06 -8.58 -5.95
N SER A 185 -2.32 -8.55 -5.55
CA SER A 185 -3.43 -8.88 -6.44
C SER A 185 -4.44 -7.75 -6.53
N TRP A 186 -5.11 -7.62 -7.67
CA TRP A 186 -6.24 -6.71 -7.81
C TRP A 186 -7.33 -7.23 -8.73
N SER A 187 -8.55 -6.82 -8.44
CA SER A 187 -9.72 -7.05 -9.29
C SER A 187 -10.49 -5.75 -9.48
N VAL A 188 -10.85 -5.43 -10.72
CA VAL A 188 -11.59 -4.22 -11.08
C VAL A 188 -12.93 -4.61 -11.69
N SER A 189 -14.02 -4.48 -10.93
CA SER A 189 -15.40 -4.78 -11.37
C SER A 189 -15.51 -6.10 -12.17
N SER A 190 -15.62 -6.01 -13.50
CA SER A 190 -15.79 -7.13 -14.44
C SER A 190 -14.52 -7.55 -15.18
N ALA A 191 -13.39 -6.89 -14.94
CA ALA A 191 -12.12 -7.25 -15.54
C ALA A 191 -11.56 -8.53 -14.90
N ASP A 192 -10.75 -9.26 -15.68
CA ASP A 192 -10.04 -10.42 -15.18
C ASP A 192 -9.14 -10.03 -13.99
N PRO A 193 -9.13 -10.81 -12.90
CA PRO A 193 -8.28 -10.54 -11.76
C PRO A 193 -6.82 -10.68 -12.17
N VAL A 194 -5.99 -9.76 -11.68
CA VAL A 194 -4.55 -9.74 -11.92
C VAL A 194 -3.82 -10.01 -10.62
N GLU A 195 -2.74 -10.77 -10.69
CA GLU A 195 -1.83 -11.01 -9.58
C GLU A 195 -0.38 -10.86 -10.07
N LEU A 196 0.40 -10.10 -9.31
CA LEU A 196 1.85 -10.05 -9.42
C LEU A 196 2.43 -10.94 -8.33
N LYS A 197 3.36 -11.83 -8.69
CA LYS A 197 4.11 -12.62 -7.71
C LYS A 197 5.60 -12.38 -7.85
N ARG A 198 6.28 -12.39 -6.71
CA ARG A 198 7.74 -12.41 -6.60
C ARG A 198 8.17 -13.75 -6.03
N ILE A 199 9.04 -14.43 -6.75
CA ILE A 199 9.62 -15.73 -6.36
C ILE A 199 11.13 -15.55 -6.22
N LYS A 200 11.66 -15.87 -5.05
CA LYS A 200 13.12 -15.86 -4.80
C LYS A 200 13.67 -17.28 -5.02
N HIS A 201 14.44 -17.47 -6.09
CA HIS A 201 15.05 -18.77 -6.44
C HIS A 201 16.40 -18.98 -5.72
N SER A 202 17.17 -17.90 -5.54
CA SER A 202 18.43 -17.90 -4.82
C SER A 202 18.67 -16.57 -4.12
N GLU A 203 19.83 -16.37 -3.51
CA GLU A 203 20.21 -15.11 -2.87
C GLU A 203 20.02 -13.90 -3.81
N HIS A 204 20.49 -14.04 -5.05
CA HIS A 204 20.47 -12.96 -6.04
C HIS A 204 19.46 -13.19 -7.18
N HIS A 205 18.86 -14.37 -7.32
CA HIS A 205 17.94 -14.63 -8.43
C HIS A 205 16.48 -14.48 -8.00
N VAL A 206 15.80 -13.50 -8.59
CA VAL A 206 14.38 -13.23 -8.38
C VAL A 206 13.64 -13.38 -9.71
N GLU A 207 12.45 -13.96 -9.64
CA GLU A 207 11.48 -14.01 -10.72
C GLU A 207 10.25 -13.18 -10.33
N THR A 208 9.73 -12.42 -11.28
CA THR A 208 8.45 -11.73 -11.17
C THR A 208 7.48 -12.30 -12.19
N LEU A 209 6.28 -12.65 -11.74
CA LEU A 209 5.21 -13.19 -12.57
C LEU A 209 4.06 -12.19 -12.65
N ARG A 210 3.48 -12.03 -13.84
CA ARG A 210 2.15 -11.45 -14.02
C ARG A 210 1.17 -12.55 -14.38
N ILE A 211 0.14 -12.69 -13.56
CA ILE A 211 -0.90 -13.71 -13.67
C ILE A 211 -2.22 -12.99 -13.94
N VAL A 212 -2.94 -13.36 -14.99
CA VAL A 212 -4.26 -12.83 -15.34
C VAL A 212 -5.23 -14.00 -15.40
N ASN A 213 -6.33 -13.91 -14.65
CA ASN A 213 -7.33 -14.99 -14.54
C ASN A 213 -6.72 -16.37 -14.22
N GLY A 214 -5.72 -16.38 -13.33
CA GLY A 214 -5.01 -17.60 -12.93
C GLY A 214 -3.99 -18.14 -13.94
N GLN A 215 -3.81 -17.50 -15.09
CA GLN A 215 -2.83 -17.88 -16.10
C GLN A 215 -1.61 -16.95 -16.07
N VAL A 216 -0.40 -17.50 -16.07
CA VAL A 216 0.83 -16.72 -16.20
C VAL A 216 0.89 -16.14 -17.61
N VAL A 217 0.85 -14.81 -17.71
CA VAL A 217 0.90 -14.09 -19.00
C VAL A 217 2.25 -13.42 -19.26
N ALA A 218 3.03 -13.17 -18.21
CA ALA A 218 4.40 -12.69 -18.31
C ALA A 218 5.26 -13.22 -17.16
N THR A 219 6.52 -13.51 -17.47
CA THR A 219 7.57 -13.81 -16.49
C THR A 219 8.79 -12.93 -16.80
N SER A 220 9.51 -12.51 -15.77
CA SER A 220 10.79 -11.81 -15.90
C SER A 220 11.72 -12.24 -14.78
N HIS A 221 12.97 -12.47 -15.13
CA HIS A 221 14.01 -12.89 -14.19
C HIS A 221 15.02 -11.79 -14.01
N PHE A 222 15.52 -11.64 -12.78
CA PHE A 222 16.45 -10.59 -12.39
C PHE A 222 17.56 -11.15 -11.51
N LEU A 223 18.78 -10.66 -11.72
CA LEU A 223 19.83 -10.68 -10.71
C LEU A 223 19.69 -9.42 -9.84
N VAL A 224 19.33 -9.60 -8.58
CA VAL A 224 19.15 -8.54 -7.59
C VAL A 224 20.30 -8.59 -6.59
N PHE A 225 20.96 -7.46 -6.44
CA PHE A 225 22.01 -7.24 -5.45
C PHE A 225 21.60 -6.08 -4.58
N ASP A 226 21.76 -6.21 -3.27
CA ASP A 226 21.47 -5.15 -2.34
C ASP A 226 22.48 -5.12 -1.19
N GLU A 227 22.93 -3.92 -0.83
CA GLU A 227 23.98 -3.71 0.16
C GLU A 227 23.63 -2.54 1.09
N VAL A 228 24.09 -2.64 2.35
CA VAL A 228 23.98 -1.53 3.30
C VAL A 228 24.97 -0.45 2.92
N VAL A 229 24.52 0.81 2.93
CA VAL A 229 25.40 1.93 2.67
C VAL A 229 26.28 2.19 3.89
N SER A 230 27.59 2.01 3.74
CA SER A 230 28.55 2.26 4.82
C SER A 230 28.43 3.68 5.39
N GLY A 231 28.37 3.79 6.71
CA GLY A 231 28.17 5.06 7.42
C GLY A 231 26.71 5.50 7.55
N LEU A 232 25.76 4.78 6.95
CA LEU A 232 24.33 5.02 7.09
C LEU A 232 23.67 3.84 7.82
N GLN A 233 22.76 4.14 8.77
CA GLN A 233 22.21 3.09 9.65
C GLN A 233 21.10 2.26 8.99
N LYS A 234 20.39 2.81 8.00
CA LYS A 234 19.16 2.20 7.45
C LYS A 234 19.12 2.15 5.93
N GLN A 235 19.89 2.99 5.25
CA GLN A 235 19.87 3.07 3.80
C GLN A 235 20.55 1.85 3.17
N ARG A 236 19.87 1.27 2.19
CA ARG A 236 20.38 0.20 1.33
C ARG A 236 20.39 0.68 -0.11
N VAL A 237 21.37 0.24 -0.88
CA VAL A 237 21.39 0.39 -2.34
C VAL A 237 21.06 -0.97 -2.92
N ALA A 238 20.04 -1.01 -3.78
CA ALA A 238 19.70 -2.20 -4.54
C ALA A 238 19.82 -1.93 -6.04
N VAL A 239 20.32 -2.90 -6.78
CA VAL A 239 20.38 -2.90 -8.24
C VAL A 239 19.84 -4.21 -8.76
N ALA A 240 19.13 -4.15 -9.89
CA ALA A 240 18.61 -5.34 -10.55
C ALA A 240 19.02 -5.35 -12.02
N PHE A 241 19.49 -6.49 -12.50
CA PHE A 241 19.80 -6.74 -13.90
C PHE A 241 18.80 -7.74 -14.46
N GLN A 242 18.00 -7.32 -15.43
CA GLN A 242 17.07 -8.21 -16.11
C GLN A 242 17.85 -9.25 -16.91
N LEU A 243 17.47 -10.52 -16.74
CA LEU A 243 18.02 -11.65 -17.46
C LEU A 243 17.18 -11.94 -18.71
N SER A 244 17.86 -12.35 -19.78
CA SER A 244 17.22 -12.92 -20.96
C SER A 244 17.55 -14.40 -21.02
N LEU A 245 16.57 -15.24 -21.35
CA LEU A 245 16.85 -16.66 -21.56
C LEU A 245 17.79 -16.84 -22.76
N LEU A 246 18.64 -17.87 -22.69
CA LEU A 246 19.50 -18.25 -23.80
C LEU A 246 18.64 -18.69 -25.02
N PRO A 247 19.15 -18.55 -26.26
CA PRO A 247 18.35 -18.76 -27.48
C PRO A 247 17.63 -20.12 -27.61
N ASN A 248 18.11 -21.16 -26.91
CA ASN A 248 17.56 -22.52 -26.98
C ASN A 248 16.73 -22.90 -25.73
N VAL A 249 16.38 -21.91 -24.89
CA VAL A 249 15.68 -22.13 -23.62
C VAL A 249 14.32 -21.45 -23.71
N GLU A 250 13.26 -22.27 -23.82
CA GLU A 250 11.89 -21.77 -23.97
C GLU A 250 11.31 -21.25 -22.64
N ALA A 251 11.71 -21.83 -21.52
CA ALA A 251 11.26 -21.47 -20.19
C ALA A 251 12.34 -21.77 -19.13
N PHE A 252 12.31 -21.02 -18.02
CA PHE A 252 13.20 -21.26 -16.89
C PHE A 252 12.87 -22.56 -16.15
N ASP A 253 13.89 -23.38 -15.88
CA ASP A 253 13.83 -24.59 -15.07
C ASP A 253 14.64 -24.40 -13.78
N SER A 254 13.94 -24.31 -12.65
CA SER A 254 14.53 -24.19 -11.30
C SER A 254 15.50 -25.31 -10.92
N LYS A 255 15.47 -26.46 -11.61
CA LYS A 255 16.37 -27.60 -11.36
C LYS A 255 17.69 -27.51 -12.09
N GLN A 256 17.82 -26.59 -13.05
CA GLN A 256 19.02 -26.42 -13.84
C GLN A 256 19.82 -25.17 -13.40
N PRO A 257 21.15 -25.17 -13.53
CA PRO A 257 21.95 -24.00 -13.19
C PRO A 257 21.54 -22.78 -14.02
N LEU A 258 21.48 -21.59 -13.39
CA LEU A 258 21.10 -20.34 -14.06
C LEU A 258 22.00 -20.04 -15.27
N ALA A 259 23.31 -20.23 -15.14
CA ALA A 259 24.30 -20.00 -16.20
C ALA A 259 24.13 -20.91 -17.45
N LYS A 260 23.30 -21.95 -17.38
CA LYS A 260 22.95 -22.79 -18.54
C LYS A 260 21.65 -22.35 -19.22
N GLN A 261 20.99 -21.32 -18.68
CA GLN A 261 19.64 -20.94 -19.04
C GLN A 261 19.46 -19.45 -19.31
N ALA A 262 20.27 -18.59 -18.68
CA ALA A 262 20.19 -17.13 -18.77
C ALA A 262 21.56 -16.47 -18.56
#